data_AF-A0AA43KXS1-F1
#
_entry.id   AF-A0AA43KXS1-F1
#
_cell.length_a   1.000
_cell.length_b   1.000
_cell.length_c   1.000
_cell.angle_alpha   90.00
_cell.angle_beta   90.00
_cell.angle_gamma   90.00
#
_symmetry.space_group_name_H-M   'P 1'
#
loop_
_entity.id
_entity.type
_entity.pdbx_description
1 polymer ?
#
loop_
_entity_poly.entity_id
_entity_poly.type
_entity_poly.pdbx_seq_one_letter_code
_entity_poly.pdbx_strand_id
1 'polypeptide(L)'
;MKLKIFSVVFLILSCYSSCIARNNSKIKDKYSCTEQLDKIDYLKDIQNKINNAFGICFMQQKTDPLDEIINELNNLYTKNKNEIILYWLAYSNYYECIYYMQTQNQEKSKISAKNGIKNIEKMSNYNSDDLALLAQIQSISLQFENQMKIPMLSNSINQNIEKSISYDKNNIRAYYVAGSYDYYTPEQFGGGTKTEEYLLKAIRIKEENLSNSYLPTWGKEEGYGLLIQYYIKKQKTEEAKILFHEAKSIFPNSYMINNLASLLVSK
;
A
#
# COMPACT_ATOMS: atom_id res chain seq x y z
N MET A 1 -9.47 -15.16 66.57
CA MET A 1 -8.11 -14.85 67.05
C MET A 1 -7.50 -13.84 66.08
N LYS A 2 -7.30 -12.61 66.59
CA LYS A 2 -6.41 -11.49 66.16
C LYS A 2 -5.94 -11.46 64.68
N LEU A 3 -6.31 -10.53 63.80
CA LEU A 3 -6.23 -9.04 63.80
C LEU A 3 -4.82 -8.48 63.49
N LYS A 4 -4.74 -7.66 62.43
CA LYS A 4 -3.96 -6.41 62.19
C LYS A 4 -3.03 -6.41 60.96
N ILE A 5 -3.34 -5.67 59.88
CA ILE A 5 -3.26 -4.19 59.60
C ILE A 5 -1.86 -3.76 59.12
N PHE A 6 -1.77 -3.11 57.94
CA PHE A 6 -1.21 -1.76 57.67
C PHE A 6 -1.26 -1.51 56.14
N SER A 7 -2.19 -0.69 55.64
CA SER A 7 -2.04 0.76 55.28
C SER A 7 -1.50 0.98 53.86
N VAL A 8 -2.37 1.35 52.89
CA VAL A 8 -2.61 2.72 52.38
C VAL A 8 -1.36 3.38 51.80
N VAL A 9 -1.31 3.55 50.48
CA VAL A 9 -1.02 4.84 49.81
C VAL A 9 -1.74 4.88 48.46
N PHE A 10 -2.64 5.85 48.31
CA PHE A 10 -3.16 6.38 47.04
C PHE A 10 -2.65 7.82 46.97
N LEU A 11 -1.94 8.21 45.90
CA LEU A 11 -1.62 9.57 45.41
C LEU A 11 -0.63 9.39 44.23
N ILE A 12 -1.09 9.32 42.97
CA ILE A 12 -1.30 10.41 42.01
C ILE A 12 0.00 11.15 41.57
N LEU A 13 0.26 11.05 40.25
CA LEU A 13 1.10 11.87 39.36
C LEU A 13 2.55 12.21 39.75
N SER A 14 3.49 11.66 38.98
CA SER A 14 4.56 12.48 38.36
C SER A 14 5.15 11.78 37.13
N CYS A 15 4.93 12.39 35.95
CA CYS A 15 5.83 12.45 34.82
C CYS A 15 6.46 11.14 34.28
N TYR A 16 5.67 10.38 33.52
CA TYR A 16 6.20 9.69 32.33
C TYR A 16 5.38 10.09 31.10
N SER A 17 5.36 11.39 30.82
CA SER A 17 4.91 11.91 29.53
C SER A 17 5.93 12.93 29.03
N SER A 18 7.09 12.40 28.65
CA SER A 18 8.08 13.12 27.86
C SER A 18 9.18 12.14 27.45
N CYS A 19 8.92 11.32 26.41
CA CYS A 19 9.96 10.83 25.51
C CYS A 19 9.42 10.18 24.20
N ILE A 20 8.11 9.96 24.05
CA ILE A 20 7.56 9.40 22.78
C ILE A 20 7.18 10.51 21.76
N ALA A 21 7.20 11.79 22.14
CA ALA A 21 6.73 12.88 21.28
C ALA A 21 7.82 13.56 20.42
N ARG A 22 9.06 13.04 20.31
CA ARG A 22 10.16 13.72 19.60
C ARG A 22 10.60 13.13 18.25
N ASN A 23 9.98 12.06 17.76
CA ASN A 23 10.40 11.44 16.47
C ASN A 23 9.37 11.42 15.34
N ASN A 24 8.10 11.82 15.57
CA ASN A 24 7.11 11.78 14.50
C ASN A 24 7.28 12.89 13.45
N SER A 25 7.98 13.99 13.77
CA SER A 25 8.22 15.06 12.78
C SER A 25 9.28 14.68 11.75
N LYS A 26 10.34 13.94 12.14
CA LYS A 26 11.42 13.56 11.20
C LYS A 26 11.02 12.48 10.19
N ILE A 27 10.01 11.65 10.49
CA ILE A 27 9.57 10.55 9.61
C ILE A 27 8.66 11.06 8.48
N LYS A 28 7.87 12.12 8.74
CA LYS A 28 7.04 12.77 7.72
C LYS A 28 7.87 13.49 6.63
N ASP A 29 9.15 13.71 6.90
CA ASP A 29 10.05 14.53 6.08
C ASP A 29 11.06 13.73 5.22
N LYS A 30 11.00 12.39 5.18
CA LYS A 30 11.98 11.57 4.43
C LYS A 30 12.06 11.94 2.94
N TYR A 31 10.94 12.35 2.35
CA TYR A 31 10.85 12.76 0.95
C TYR A 31 10.69 14.28 0.77
N SER A 32 10.79 15.08 1.85
CA SER A 32 10.54 16.53 1.80
C SER A 32 11.74 17.38 1.38
N CYS A 33 12.87 16.78 0.99
CA CYS A 33 13.95 17.48 0.26
C CYS A 33 13.55 17.70 -1.21
N THR A 34 12.61 18.62 -1.43
CA THR A 34 12.05 18.98 -2.74
C THR A 34 13.07 19.67 -3.66
N GLU A 35 14.04 20.44 -3.13
CA GLU A 35 15.00 21.19 -3.96
C GLU A 35 15.92 20.31 -4.86
N GLN A 36 16.15 19.04 -4.50
CA GLN A 36 16.91 18.10 -5.35
C GLN A 36 16.02 17.29 -6.31
N LEU A 37 14.75 17.06 -5.96
CA LEU A 37 13.80 16.31 -6.80
C LEU A 37 13.19 17.18 -7.89
N ASP A 38 13.02 18.48 -7.64
CA ASP A 38 12.54 19.46 -8.62
C ASP A 38 13.46 19.56 -9.85
N LYS A 39 14.73 19.13 -9.72
CA LYS A 39 15.70 19.04 -10.82
C LYS A 39 15.60 17.75 -11.63
N ILE A 40 14.84 16.77 -11.17
CA ILE A 40 14.61 15.50 -11.86
C ILE A 40 13.21 15.53 -12.48
N ASP A 41 13.09 16.26 -13.59
CA ASP A 41 11.83 16.43 -14.35
C ASP A 41 11.15 15.08 -14.68
N TYR A 42 11.94 14.02 -14.85
CA TYR A 42 11.43 12.68 -15.11
C TYR A 42 10.50 12.14 -14.00
N LEU A 43 10.74 12.47 -12.73
CA LEU A 43 9.93 11.97 -11.62
C LEU A 43 8.59 12.70 -11.47
N LYS A 44 8.38 13.80 -12.20
CA LYS A 44 7.10 14.50 -12.19
C LYS A 44 6.01 13.58 -12.73
N ASP A 45 4.93 13.45 -11.96
CA ASP A 45 3.77 12.59 -12.26
C ASP A 45 4.12 11.11 -12.51
N ILE A 46 5.21 10.63 -11.89
CA ILE A 46 5.74 9.28 -12.13
C ILE A 46 4.73 8.17 -11.87
N GLN A 47 3.84 8.32 -10.89
CA GLN A 47 2.76 7.36 -10.64
C GLN A 47 1.86 7.20 -11.87
N ASN A 48 1.45 8.32 -12.48
CA ASN A 48 0.61 8.31 -13.68
C ASN A 48 1.35 7.71 -14.87
N LYS A 49 2.66 8.00 -15.01
CA LYS A 49 3.50 7.37 -16.04
C LYS A 49 3.54 5.85 -15.89
N ILE A 50 3.74 5.35 -14.68
CA ILE A 50 3.76 3.91 -14.37
C ILE A 50 2.39 3.27 -14.65
N ASN A 51 1.29 3.89 -14.17
CA ASN A 51 -0.05 3.37 -14.37
C ASN A 51 -0.46 3.34 -15.85
N ASN A 52 -0.10 4.37 -16.61
CA ASN A 52 -0.32 4.42 -18.05
C ASN A 52 0.50 3.35 -18.78
N ALA A 53 1.79 3.20 -18.44
CA ALA A 53 2.63 2.16 -18.99
C ALA A 53 2.07 0.76 -18.72
N PHE A 54 1.62 0.50 -17.49
CA PHE A 54 0.95 -0.75 -17.12
C PHE A 54 -0.29 -1.02 -17.97
N GLY A 55 -1.13 0.00 -18.20
CA GLY A 55 -2.28 -0.12 -19.11
C GLY A 55 -1.87 -0.46 -20.56
N ILE A 56 -0.83 0.21 -21.07
CA ILE A 56 -0.30 -0.04 -22.42
C ILE A 56 0.28 -1.46 -22.54
N CYS A 57 0.87 -2.01 -21.48
CA CYS A 57 1.39 -3.38 -21.49
C CYS A 57 0.30 -4.41 -21.88
N PHE A 58 -0.94 -4.25 -21.41
CA PHE A 58 -2.05 -5.13 -21.82
C PHE A 58 -2.48 -4.90 -23.26
N MET A 59 -2.47 -3.65 -23.74
CA MET A 59 -2.80 -3.32 -25.12
C MET A 59 -1.78 -3.94 -26.10
N GLN A 60 -0.50 -3.94 -25.73
CA GLN A 60 0.60 -4.42 -26.56
C GLN A 60 0.98 -5.89 -26.30
N GLN A 61 0.49 -6.48 -25.21
CA GLN A 61 0.87 -7.81 -24.72
C GLN A 61 2.38 -7.96 -24.49
N LYS A 62 3.04 -6.88 -24.04
CA LYS A 62 4.48 -6.81 -23.76
C LYS A 62 4.77 -5.89 -22.58
N THR A 63 5.91 -6.05 -21.92
CA THR A 63 6.33 -5.22 -20.79
C THR A 63 7.19 -4.03 -21.17
N ASP A 64 7.56 -3.87 -22.45
CA ASP A 64 8.46 -2.82 -22.94
C ASP A 64 8.15 -1.43 -22.32
N PRO A 65 6.89 -0.94 -22.21
CA PRO A 65 6.60 0.34 -21.57
C PRO A 65 6.99 0.44 -20.09
N LEU A 66 6.81 -0.65 -19.31
CA LEU A 66 7.24 -0.70 -17.90
C LEU A 66 8.77 -0.88 -17.82
N ASP A 67 9.35 -1.69 -18.70
CA ASP A 67 10.78 -1.94 -18.75
C ASP A 67 11.56 -0.65 -19.02
N GLU A 68 11.06 0.21 -19.92
CA GLU A 68 11.60 1.55 -20.18
C GLU A 68 11.61 2.43 -18.92
N ILE A 69 10.51 2.48 -18.17
CA ILE A 69 10.43 3.23 -16.91
C ILE A 69 11.40 2.67 -15.87
N ILE A 70 11.45 1.35 -15.70
CA ILE A 70 12.35 0.68 -14.75
C ILE A 70 13.81 0.99 -15.09
N ASN A 71 14.18 0.94 -16.37
CA ASN A 71 15.54 1.26 -16.82
C ASN A 71 15.89 2.72 -16.55
N GLU A 72 14.99 3.65 -16.82
CA GLU A 72 15.25 5.08 -16.56
C GLU A 72 15.35 5.38 -15.07
N LEU A 73 14.47 4.80 -14.24
CA LEU A 73 14.57 4.94 -12.79
C LEU A 73 15.87 4.33 -12.23
N ASN A 74 16.35 3.21 -12.77
CA ASN A 74 17.65 2.64 -12.39
C ASN A 74 18.83 3.57 -12.74
N ASN A 75 18.80 4.18 -13.93
CA ASN A 75 19.78 5.17 -14.35
C ASN A 75 19.77 6.40 -13.44
N LEU A 76 18.57 6.90 -13.12
CA LEU A 76 18.39 8.02 -12.20
C LEU A 76 18.87 7.70 -10.79
N TYR A 77 18.58 6.51 -10.26
CA TYR A 77 19.07 6.10 -8.95
C TYR A 77 20.60 5.99 -8.93
N THR A 78 21.21 5.51 -10.01
CA THR A 78 22.68 5.42 -10.12
C THR A 78 23.34 6.80 -10.00
N LYS A 79 22.73 7.84 -10.58
CA LYS A 79 23.23 9.22 -10.55
C LYS A 79 22.91 9.96 -9.25
N ASN A 80 21.71 9.81 -8.73
CA ASN A 80 21.18 10.66 -7.65
C ASN A 80 21.19 10.00 -6.28
N LYS A 81 21.15 8.66 -6.21
CA LYS A 81 21.11 7.88 -4.96
C LYS A 81 19.96 8.26 -4.01
N ASN A 82 18.84 8.74 -4.55
CA ASN A 82 17.67 9.13 -3.76
C ASN A 82 16.71 7.95 -3.55
N GLU A 83 16.26 7.75 -2.31
CA GLU A 83 15.40 6.64 -1.93
C GLU A 83 13.99 6.73 -2.54
N ILE A 84 13.45 7.91 -2.88
CA ILE A 84 12.15 7.97 -3.57
C ILE A 84 12.20 7.28 -4.94
N ILE A 85 13.37 7.23 -5.57
CA ILE A 85 13.55 6.52 -6.84
C ILE A 85 13.47 5.02 -6.61
N LEU A 86 14.01 4.51 -5.49
CA LEU A 86 13.85 3.12 -5.09
C LEU A 86 12.38 2.77 -4.82
N TYR A 87 11.61 3.71 -4.26
CA TYR A 87 10.19 3.54 -4.04
C TYR A 87 9.45 3.35 -5.36
N TRP A 88 9.69 4.25 -6.31
CA TRP A 88 9.08 4.17 -7.62
C TRP A 88 9.55 2.96 -8.44
N LEU A 89 10.81 2.54 -8.30
CA LEU A 89 11.29 1.27 -8.86
C LEU A 89 10.49 0.07 -8.31
N ALA A 90 10.30 0.02 -6.99
CA ALA A 90 9.54 -1.05 -6.37
C ALA A 90 8.06 -1.05 -6.80
N TYR A 91 7.47 0.14 -6.94
CA TYR A 91 6.11 0.32 -7.45
C TYR A 91 5.97 -0.11 -8.92
N SER A 92 6.95 0.20 -9.78
CA SER A 92 6.99 -0.31 -11.16
C SER A 92 7.11 -1.83 -11.21
N ASN A 93 7.99 -2.42 -10.40
CA ASN A 93 8.13 -3.88 -10.32
C ASN A 93 6.88 -4.57 -9.74
N TYR A 94 6.11 -3.88 -8.88
CA TYR A 94 4.79 -4.36 -8.44
C TYR A 94 3.83 -4.49 -9.63
N TYR A 95 3.70 -3.47 -10.49
CA TYR A 95 2.83 -3.58 -11.67
C TYR A 95 3.34 -4.56 -12.72
N GLU A 96 4.65 -4.67 -12.89
CA GLU A 96 5.26 -5.72 -13.72
C GLU A 96 4.86 -7.12 -13.20
N CYS A 97 4.91 -7.31 -11.87
CA CYS A 97 4.44 -8.53 -11.23
C CYS A 97 2.97 -8.81 -11.54
N ILE A 98 2.08 -7.83 -11.37
CA ILE A 98 0.64 -7.97 -11.64
C ILE A 98 0.39 -8.30 -13.12
N TYR A 99 1.08 -7.63 -14.05
CA TYR A 99 0.97 -7.92 -15.47
C TYR A 99 1.27 -9.40 -15.75
N TYR A 100 2.42 -9.88 -15.29
CA TYR A 100 2.80 -11.27 -15.49
C TYR A 100 1.89 -12.26 -14.76
N MET A 101 1.29 -11.91 -13.61
CA MET A 101 0.24 -12.74 -12.99
C MET A 101 -0.97 -12.87 -13.92
N GLN A 102 -1.46 -11.76 -14.46
CA GLN A 102 -2.65 -11.72 -15.29
C GLN A 102 -2.45 -12.41 -16.64
N THR A 103 -1.23 -12.36 -17.18
CA THR A 103 -0.85 -13.10 -18.40
C THR A 103 -0.31 -14.51 -18.11
N GLN A 104 -0.49 -15.02 -16.88
CA GLN A 104 -0.13 -16.38 -16.46
C GLN A 104 1.35 -16.76 -16.57
N ASN A 105 2.26 -15.78 -16.53
CA ASN A 105 3.71 -15.99 -16.50
C ASN A 105 4.24 -15.96 -15.05
N GLN A 106 4.07 -17.06 -14.34
CA GLN A 106 4.39 -17.17 -12.91
C GLN A 106 5.87 -16.89 -12.58
N GLU A 107 6.81 -17.38 -13.40
CA GLU A 107 8.25 -17.19 -13.15
C GLU A 107 8.64 -15.72 -13.25
N LYS A 108 8.22 -15.02 -14.31
CA LYS A 108 8.51 -13.59 -14.45
C LYS A 108 7.80 -12.75 -13.39
N SER A 109 6.59 -13.14 -13.01
CA SER A 109 5.85 -12.49 -11.93
C SER A 109 6.62 -12.58 -10.60
N LYS A 110 7.08 -13.78 -10.24
CA LYS A 110 7.91 -14.01 -9.05
C LYS A 110 9.21 -13.20 -9.07
N ILE A 111 9.88 -13.11 -10.22
CA ILE A 111 11.11 -12.31 -10.37
C ILE A 111 10.80 -10.82 -10.13
N SER A 112 9.72 -10.31 -10.71
CA SER A 112 9.29 -8.91 -10.57
C SER A 112 9.01 -8.58 -9.10
N ALA A 113 8.26 -9.43 -8.39
CA ALA A 113 7.99 -9.23 -6.97
C ALA A 113 9.27 -9.19 -6.11
N LYS A 114 10.21 -10.11 -6.38
CA LYS A 114 11.52 -10.12 -5.71
C LYS A 114 12.33 -8.86 -5.99
N ASN A 115 12.31 -8.35 -7.22
CA ASN A 115 12.98 -7.10 -7.58
C ASN A 115 12.37 -5.91 -6.80
N GLY A 116 11.05 -5.86 -6.71
CA GLY A 116 10.34 -4.84 -5.94
C GLY A 116 10.72 -4.84 -4.45
N ILE A 117 10.69 -6.01 -3.81
CA ILE A 117 11.13 -6.18 -2.41
C ILE A 117 12.58 -5.73 -2.25
N LYS A 118 13.48 -6.20 -3.11
CA LYS A 118 14.92 -5.85 -3.07
C LYS A 118 15.16 -4.35 -3.24
N ASN A 119 14.31 -3.64 -3.98
CA ASN A 119 14.43 -2.19 -4.14
C ASN A 119 14.06 -1.43 -2.87
N ILE A 120 12.99 -1.84 -2.18
CA ILE A 120 12.66 -1.26 -0.86
C ILE A 120 13.74 -1.63 0.17
N GLU A 121 14.24 -2.87 0.18
CA GLU A 121 15.25 -3.34 1.15
C GLU A 121 16.60 -2.62 1.08
N LYS A 122 16.87 -1.86 0.01
CA LYS A 122 18.05 -0.99 -0.11
C LYS A 122 17.92 0.31 0.66
N MET A 123 16.70 0.72 1.02
CA MET A 123 16.44 1.98 1.71
C MET A 123 16.81 1.90 3.18
N SER A 124 17.05 3.06 3.78
CA SER A 124 17.23 3.22 5.21
C SER A 124 16.01 3.90 5.83
N ASN A 125 15.73 3.63 7.12
CA ASN A 125 14.68 4.32 7.88
C ASN A 125 13.33 4.37 7.16
N TYR A 126 12.66 3.22 6.98
CA TYR A 126 11.37 3.16 6.30
C TYR A 126 10.35 4.12 6.93
N ASN A 127 9.65 4.88 6.08
CA ASN A 127 8.47 5.63 6.50
C ASN A 127 7.20 4.76 6.37
N SER A 128 6.04 5.36 6.64
CA SER A 128 4.76 4.67 6.56
C SER A 128 4.46 4.13 5.15
N ASP A 129 4.72 4.91 4.09
CA ASP A 129 4.47 4.52 2.69
C ASP A 129 5.40 3.40 2.22
N ASP A 130 6.67 3.44 2.61
CA ASP A 130 7.67 2.41 2.28
C ASP A 130 7.23 1.05 2.84
N LEU A 131 6.79 1.04 4.11
CA LEU A 131 6.29 -0.16 4.78
C LEU A 131 4.99 -0.67 4.15
N ALA A 132 4.09 0.22 3.74
CA ALA A 132 2.85 -0.15 3.06
C ALA A 132 3.15 -0.83 1.71
N LEU A 133 4.03 -0.23 0.89
CA LEU A 133 4.42 -0.81 -0.39
C LEU A 133 5.16 -2.14 -0.21
N LEU A 134 6.07 -2.24 0.77
CA LEU A 134 6.75 -3.49 1.08
C LEU A 134 5.76 -4.59 1.45
N ALA A 135 4.81 -4.30 2.35
CA ALA A 135 3.77 -5.25 2.74
C ALA A 135 2.93 -5.68 1.53
N GLN A 136 2.52 -4.74 0.67
CA GLN A 136 1.75 -5.03 -0.54
C GLN A 136 2.48 -6.00 -1.48
N ILE A 137 3.77 -5.79 -1.72
CA ILE A 137 4.58 -6.66 -2.60
C ILE A 137 4.82 -8.03 -1.94
N GLN A 138 5.06 -8.05 -0.62
CA GLN A 138 5.20 -9.30 0.14
C GLN A 138 3.90 -10.12 0.12
N SER A 139 2.74 -9.49 0.27
CA SER A 139 1.43 -10.14 0.23
C SER A 139 1.19 -10.86 -1.09
N ILE A 140 1.44 -10.19 -2.23
CA ILE A 140 1.29 -10.87 -3.54
C ILE A 140 2.35 -11.95 -3.75
N SER A 141 3.51 -11.84 -3.11
CA SER A 141 4.60 -12.82 -3.25
C SER A 141 4.28 -14.15 -2.57
N LEU A 142 3.35 -14.19 -1.61
CA LEU A 142 2.97 -15.40 -0.89
C LEU A 142 2.54 -16.54 -1.84
N GLN A 143 1.88 -16.21 -2.95
CA GLN A 143 1.42 -17.22 -3.90
C GLN A 143 2.57 -17.98 -4.61
N PHE A 144 3.80 -17.43 -4.60
CA PHE A 144 4.98 -18.02 -5.23
C PHE A 144 5.89 -18.79 -4.26
N GLU A 145 5.54 -18.81 -2.97
CA GLU A 145 6.36 -19.35 -1.91
C GLU A 145 5.91 -20.73 -1.45
N ASN A 146 6.84 -21.47 -0.85
CA ASN A 146 6.54 -22.76 -0.26
C ASN A 146 5.64 -22.58 0.97
N GLN A 147 4.63 -23.44 1.13
CA GLN A 147 3.71 -23.44 2.26
C GLN A 147 4.40 -23.36 3.63
N MET A 148 5.58 -23.96 3.79
CA MET A 148 6.36 -23.89 5.03
C MET A 148 6.86 -22.48 5.38
N LYS A 149 7.05 -21.59 4.40
CA LYS A 149 7.49 -20.21 4.61
C LYS A 149 6.34 -19.23 4.88
N ILE A 150 5.11 -19.61 4.52
CA ILE A 150 3.94 -18.73 4.59
C ILE A 150 3.74 -18.17 6.01
N PRO A 151 3.81 -18.93 7.11
CA PRO A 151 3.61 -18.37 8.45
C PRO A 151 4.62 -17.26 8.80
N MET A 152 5.90 -17.46 8.46
CA MET A 152 6.95 -16.47 8.71
C MET A 152 6.75 -15.20 7.88
N LEU A 153 6.42 -15.35 6.60
CA LEU A 153 6.17 -14.23 5.70
C LEU A 153 4.91 -13.47 6.10
N SER A 154 3.83 -14.17 6.46
CA SER A 154 2.59 -13.57 6.99
C SER A 154 2.85 -12.75 8.25
N ASN A 155 3.68 -13.25 9.18
CA ASN A 155 4.09 -12.47 10.34
C ASN A 155 4.86 -11.20 9.95
N SER A 156 5.78 -11.27 8.98
CA SER A 156 6.50 -10.09 8.48
C SER A 156 5.55 -9.07 7.84
N ILE A 157 4.56 -9.52 7.06
CA ILE A 157 3.57 -8.65 6.42
C ILE A 157 2.76 -7.92 7.48
N ASN A 158 2.23 -8.64 8.48
CA ASN A 158 1.49 -8.03 9.59
C ASN A 158 2.32 -6.98 10.34
N GLN A 159 3.58 -7.29 10.65
CA GLN A 159 4.48 -6.34 11.31
C GLN A 159 4.71 -5.07 10.47
N ASN A 160 4.84 -5.21 9.15
CA ASN A 160 5.01 -4.07 8.25
C ASN A 160 3.73 -3.21 8.18
N ILE A 161 2.55 -3.84 8.11
CA ILE A 161 1.25 -3.15 8.15
C ILE A 161 1.07 -2.40 9.48
N GLU A 162 1.29 -3.08 10.61
CA GLU A 162 1.16 -2.48 11.95
C GLU A 162 2.10 -1.30 12.14
N LYS A 163 3.37 -1.45 11.73
CA LYS A 163 4.35 -0.36 11.79
C LYS A 163 3.94 0.79 10.87
N SER A 164 3.51 0.52 9.65
CA SER A 164 3.05 1.53 8.70
C SER A 164 1.94 2.39 9.30
N ILE A 165 0.90 1.77 9.86
CA ILE A 165 -0.22 2.47 10.53
C ILE A 165 0.27 3.21 11.79
N SER A 166 1.23 2.64 12.54
CA SER A 166 1.76 3.29 13.73
C SER A 166 2.57 4.55 13.42
N TYR A 167 3.29 4.56 12.29
CA TYR A 167 4.12 5.68 11.85
C TYR A 167 3.27 6.84 11.31
N ASP A 168 2.17 6.52 10.62
CA ASP A 168 1.20 7.51 10.20
C ASP A 168 -0.23 6.93 10.20
N LYS A 169 -1.03 7.37 11.18
CA LYS A 169 -2.45 6.96 11.35
C LYS A 169 -3.38 7.55 10.28
N ASN A 170 -2.87 8.43 9.41
CA ASN A 170 -3.59 9.00 8.28
C ASN A 170 -3.02 8.49 6.94
N ASN A 171 -2.16 7.46 6.93
CA ASN A 171 -1.71 6.90 5.67
C ASN A 171 -2.80 6.02 5.02
N ILE A 172 -3.39 6.53 3.93
CA ILE A 172 -4.39 5.81 3.12
C ILE A 172 -3.85 4.46 2.66
N ARG A 173 -2.59 4.39 2.20
CA ARG A 173 -1.97 3.19 1.64
C ARG A 173 -1.81 2.09 2.69
N ALA A 174 -1.43 2.46 3.91
CA ALA A 174 -1.33 1.53 5.01
C ALA A 174 -2.66 0.80 5.28
N TYR A 175 -3.77 1.54 5.31
CA TYR A 175 -5.10 0.98 5.51
C TYR A 175 -5.61 0.19 4.31
N TYR A 176 -5.34 0.66 3.09
CA TYR A 176 -5.69 -0.10 1.89
C TYR A 176 -4.96 -1.45 1.87
N VAL A 177 -3.64 -1.47 2.12
CA VAL A 177 -2.84 -2.69 2.15
C VAL A 177 -3.30 -3.63 3.27
N ALA A 178 -3.65 -3.10 4.45
CA ALA A 178 -4.23 -3.88 5.54
C ALA A 178 -5.54 -4.57 5.12
N GLY A 179 -6.45 -3.83 4.49
CA GLY A 179 -7.72 -4.37 3.99
C GLY A 179 -7.54 -5.38 2.85
N SER A 180 -6.63 -5.09 1.92
CA SER A 180 -6.23 -5.97 0.82
C SER A 180 -5.66 -7.29 1.32
N TYR A 181 -4.70 -7.24 2.25
CA TYR A 181 -4.10 -8.43 2.83
C TYR A 181 -5.10 -9.29 3.60
N ASP A 182 -5.98 -8.68 4.41
CA ASP A 182 -7.05 -9.38 5.10
C ASP A 182 -8.05 -10.02 4.12
N TYR A 183 -8.42 -9.32 3.04
CA TYR A 183 -9.37 -9.81 2.04
C TYR A 183 -8.88 -11.07 1.32
N TYR A 184 -7.60 -11.10 0.94
CA TYR A 184 -6.99 -12.22 0.23
C TYR A 184 -6.52 -13.35 1.15
N THR A 185 -6.48 -13.12 2.46
CA THR A 185 -6.19 -14.18 3.44
C THR A 185 -7.40 -15.14 3.51
N PRO A 186 -7.21 -16.47 3.38
CA PRO A 186 -8.30 -17.43 3.49
C PRO A 186 -9.00 -17.37 4.86
N GLU A 187 -10.32 -17.56 4.87
CA GLU A 187 -11.15 -17.47 6.09
C GLU A 187 -10.71 -18.45 7.18
N GLN A 188 -10.22 -19.65 6.81
CA GLN A 188 -9.67 -20.63 7.77
C GLN A 188 -8.43 -20.12 8.54
N PHE A 189 -7.77 -19.08 8.04
CA PHE A 189 -6.66 -18.40 8.70
C PHE A 189 -7.09 -17.06 9.33
N GLY A 190 -8.40 -16.79 9.41
CA GLY A 190 -8.97 -15.58 10.03
C GLY A 190 -9.09 -14.37 9.10
N GLY A 191 -8.85 -14.54 7.80
CA GLY A 191 -8.99 -13.46 6.82
C GLY A 191 -10.45 -13.06 6.55
N GLY A 192 -10.62 -11.89 5.94
CA GLY A 192 -11.91 -11.31 5.57
C GLY A 192 -12.70 -10.69 6.73
N THR A 193 -12.13 -10.65 7.94
CA THR A 193 -12.81 -10.17 9.16
C THR A 193 -12.63 -8.67 9.41
N LYS A 194 -11.52 -8.09 8.95
CA LYS A 194 -11.18 -6.66 9.12
C LYS A 194 -11.17 -5.87 7.82
N THR A 195 -11.41 -6.54 6.69
CA THR A 195 -11.41 -5.97 5.35
C THR A 195 -12.27 -4.70 5.29
N GLU A 196 -13.53 -4.79 5.72
CA GLU A 196 -14.47 -3.66 5.68
C GLU A 196 -13.97 -2.47 6.53
N GLU A 197 -13.52 -2.73 7.76
CA GLU A 197 -13.02 -1.71 8.68
C GLU A 197 -11.84 -0.94 8.08
N TYR A 198 -10.83 -1.66 7.58
CA TYR A 198 -9.63 -1.05 7.02
C TYR A 198 -9.92 -0.31 5.72
N LEU A 199 -10.72 -0.87 4.82
CA LEU A 199 -11.02 -0.20 3.55
C LEU A 199 -11.91 1.03 3.74
N LEU A 200 -12.89 0.99 4.65
CA LEU A 200 -13.65 2.18 5.03
C LEU A 200 -12.74 3.28 5.59
N LYS A 201 -11.73 2.90 6.38
CA LYS A 201 -10.75 3.87 6.89
C LYS A 201 -9.92 4.48 5.75
N ALA A 202 -9.44 3.66 4.82
CA ALA A 202 -8.66 4.12 3.66
C ALA A 202 -9.42 5.17 2.82
N ILE A 203 -10.69 4.90 2.49
CA ILE A 203 -11.47 5.81 1.63
C ILE A 203 -11.92 7.10 2.35
N ARG A 204 -12.06 7.07 3.69
CA ARG A 204 -12.55 8.22 4.49
C ARG A 204 -11.46 9.18 4.92
N ILE A 205 -10.19 8.76 4.94
CA ILE A 205 -9.09 9.66 5.23
C ILE A 205 -9.03 10.76 4.15
N LYS A 206 -8.87 12.01 4.58
CA LYS A 206 -8.63 13.13 3.67
C LYS A 206 -7.21 13.01 3.12
N GLU A 207 -7.08 13.10 1.81
CA GLU A 207 -5.78 13.07 1.17
C GLU A 207 -5.10 14.44 1.30
N GLU A 208 -3.90 14.44 1.87
CA GLU A 208 -3.04 15.60 2.03
C GLU A 208 -1.95 15.57 0.94
N ASN A 209 -1.35 16.72 0.62
CA ASN A 209 -0.19 16.84 -0.28
C ASN A 209 -0.40 16.46 -1.76
N LEU A 210 -1.62 16.58 -2.28
CA LEU A 210 -1.93 16.39 -3.71
C LEU A 210 -1.10 17.28 -4.67
N SER A 211 -0.47 18.34 -4.17
CA SER A 211 0.37 19.24 -4.97
C SER A 211 1.78 18.71 -5.23
N ASN A 212 2.25 17.70 -4.48
CA ASN A 212 3.58 17.13 -4.68
C ASN A 212 3.50 15.90 -5.58
N SER A 213 3.78 16.09 -6.87
CA SER A 213 3.72 15.05 -7.90
C SER A 213 4.75 13.92 -7.75
N TYR A 214 5.68 14.02 -6.79
CA TYR A 214 6.72 13.02 -6.52
C TYR A 214 6.32 12.03 -5.43
N LEU A 215 5.29 12.34 -4.64
CA LEU A 215 4.81 11.51 -3.54
C LEU A 215 3.71 10.55 -4.01
N PRO A 216 3.58 9.37 -3.39
CA PRO A 216 2.53 8.41 -3.74
C PRO A 216 1.13 8.90 -3.34
N THR A 217 0.18 8.71 -4.24
CA THR A 217 -1.25 9.04 -4.07
C THR A 217 -2.16 7.83 -4.32
N TRP A 218 -1.59 6.64 -4.60
CA TRP A 218 -2.36 5.40 -4.69
C TRP A 218 -2.97 5.00 -3.33
N GLY A 219 -3.87 4.02 -3.37
CA GLY A 219 -4.51 3.36 -2.23
C GLY A 219 -5.97 3.75 -2.05
N LYS A 220 -6.37 4.97 -2.41
CA LYS A 220 -7.76 5.41 -2.24
C LYS A 220 -8.69 4.80 -3.28
N GLU A 221 -8.32 4.93 -4.55
CA GLU A 221 -9.06 4.36 -5.68
C GLU A 221 -9.15 2.83 -5.54
N GLU A 222 -8.02 2.19 -5.23
CA GLU A 222 -7.95 0.75 -4.98
C GLU A 222 -8.78 0.34 -3.76
N GLY A 223 -8.81 1.18 -2.72
CA GLY A 223 -9.65 0.99 -1.53
C GLY A 223 -11.14 0.97 -1.87
N TYR A 224 -11.60 1.93 -2.68
CA TYR A 224 -12.97 1.91 -3.23
C TYR A 224 -13.22 0.64 -4.04
N GLY A 225 -12.34 0.35 -5.00
CA GLY A 225 -12.52 -0.79 -5.90
C GLY A 225 -12.59 -2.13 -5.18
N LEU A 226 -11.77 -2.33 -4.15
CA LEU A 226 -11.78 -3.55 -3.35
C LEU A 226 -12.97 -3.64 -2.40
N LEU A 227 -13.40 -2.52 -1.79
CA LEU A 227 -14.54 -2.52 -0.89
C LEU A 227 -15.86 -2.78 -1.63
N ILE A 228 -16.00 -2.26 -2.84
CA ILE A 228 -17.13 -2.57 -3.73
C ILE A 228 -17.16 -4.08 -4.01
N GLN A 229 -16.04 -4.68 -4.39
CA GLN A 229 -15.94 -6.13 -4.62
C GLN A 229 -16.25 -6.93 -3.35
N TYR A 230 -15.77 -6.49 -2.19
CA TYR A 230 -16.08 -7.12 -0.91
C TYR A 230 -17.59 -7.10 -0.62
N TYR A 231 -18.27 -5.98 -0.83
CA TYR A 231 -19.72 -5.88 -0.67
C TYR A 231 -20.49 -6.75 -1.65
N ILE A 232 -20.08 -6.80 -2.92
CA ILE A 232 -20.67 -7.72 -3.91
C ILE A 232 -20.49 -9.19 -3.48
N LYS A 233 -19.32 -9.56 -2.94
CA LYS A 233 -19.04 -10.90 -2.42
C LYS A 233 -19.91 -11.24 -1.21
N LYS A 234 -20.15 -10.26 -0.33
CA LYS A 234 -21.01 -10.39 0.87
C LYS A 234 -22.50 -10.16 0.59
N GLN A 235 -22.91 -10.04 -0.68
CA GLN A 235 -24.30 -9.80 -1.10
C GLN A 235 -24.90 -8.49 -0.54
N LYS A 236 -24.05 -7.52 -0.19
CA LYS A 236 -24.41 -6.15 0.22
C LYS A 236 -24.53 -5.24 -1.02
N THR A 237 -25.45 -5.57 -1.92
CA THR A 237 -25.50 -4.96 -3.26
C THR A 237 -25.81 -3.47 -3.23
N GLU A 238 -26.68 -3.01 -2.32
CA GLU A 238 -27.05 -1.60 -2.23
C GLU A 238 -25.88 -0.75 -1.71
N GLU A 239 -25.15 -1.23 -0.70
CA GLU A 239 -23.92 -0.59 -0.23
C GLU A 239 -22.86 -0.53 -1.32
N ALA A 240 -22.72 -1.60 -2.13
CA ALA A 240 -21.81 -1.62 -3.27
C ALA A 240 -22.18 -0.58 -4.34
N LYS A 241 -23.48 -0.40 -4.65
CA LYS A 241 -23.97 0.61 -5.60
C LYS A 241 -23.72 2.03 -5.09
N ILE A 242 -24.04 2.31 -3.83
CA ILE A 242 -23.78 3.63 -3.20
C ILE A 242 -22.29 3.96 -3.32
N LEU A 243 -21.44 3.02 -2.94
CA LEU A 243 -20.00 3.19 -2.94
C LEU A 243 -19.43 3.35 -4.36
N PHE A 244 -19.99 2.63 -5.34
CA PHE A 244 -19.64 2.78 -6.75
C PHE A 244 -19.97 4.17 -7.30
N HIS A 245 -21.15 4.72 -6.97
CA HIS A 245 -21.52 6.07 -7.38
C HIS A 245 -20.60 7.13 -6.76
N GLU A 246 -20.26 6.99 -5.48
CA GLU A 246 -19.27 7.84 -4.81
C GLU A 246 -17.90 7.74 -5.50
N ALA A 247 -17.38 6.53 -5.71
CA ALA A 247 -16.11 6.30 -6.38
C ALA A 247 -16.08 6.91 -7.79
N LYS A 248 -17.15 6.78 -8.57
CA LYS A 248 -17.25 7.35 -9.92
C LYS A 248 -17.28 8.88 -9.91
N SER A 249 -17.84 9.50 -8.87
CA SER A 249 -17.80 10.96 -8.73
C SER A 249 -16.40 11.50 -8.45
N ILE A 250 -15.58 10.72 -7.72
CA ILE A 250 -14.20 11.08 -7.35
C ILE A 250 -13.21 10.71 -8.46
N PHE A 251 -13.41 9.56 -9.11
CA PHE A 251 -12.52 8.98 -10.11
C PHE A 251 -13.27 8.71 -11.45
N PRO A 252 -13.82 9.74 -12.11
CA PRO A 252 -14.69 9.55 -13.28
C PRO A 252 -14.00 8.85 -14.45
N ASN A 253 -12.69 9.02 -14.59
CA ASN A 253 -11.87 8.46 -15.68
C ASN A 253 -11.16 7.16 -15.29
N SER A 254 -11.40 6.61 -14.08
CA SER A 254 -10.77 5.36 -13.66
C SER A 254 -11.30 4.18 -14.47
N TYR A 255 -10.41 3.48 -15.18
CA TYR A 255 -10.75 2.22 -15.84
C TYR A 255 -11.17 1.15 -14.82
N MET A 256 -10.46 1.07 -13.69
CA MET A 256 -10.74 0.10 -12.62
C MET A 256 -12.16 0.26 -12.07
N ILE A 257 -12.52 1.48 -11.66
CA ILE A 257 -13.85 1.77 -11.11
C ILE A 257 -14.91 1.52 -12.18
N ASN A 258 -14.73 2.03 -13.39
CA ASN A 258 -15.73 1.90 -14.46
C ASN A 258 -16.03 0.42 -14.81
N ASN A 259 -15.05 -0.48 -14.74
CA ASN A 259 -15.28 -1.91 -14.98
C ASN A 259 -16.15 -2.60 -13.94
N LEU A 260 -16.24 -2.07 -12.71
CA LEU A 260 -17.08 -2.64 -11.65
C LEU A 260 -18.58 -2.50 -11.94
N ALA A 261 -18.97 -1.60 -12.86
CA ALA A 261 -20.36 -1.43 -13.27
C ALA A 261 -20.97 -2.76 -13.77
N SER A 262 -20.18 -3.55 -14.51
CA SER A 262 -20.61 -4.86 -15.03
C SER A 262 -21.00 -5.85 -13.92
N LEU A 263 -20.29 -5.80 -12.79
CA LEU A 263 -20.50 -6.69 -11.64
C LEU A 263 -21.76 -6.33 -10.84
N LEU A 264 -22.21 -5.07 -10.93
CA LEU A 264 -23.37 -4.54 -10.22
C LEU A 264 -24.69 -4.71 -10.98
N VAL A 265 -24.63 -4.97 -12.30
CA VAL A 265 -25.82 -5.22 -13.15
C VAL A 265 -26.20 -6.70 -13.18
N SER A 266 -25.24 -7.59 -12.92
CA SER A 266 -25.41 -9.04 -13.01
C SER A 266 -26.07 -9.72 -11.80
N LYS A 267 -26.59 -8.96 -10.82
CA LYS A 267 -27.17 -9.47 -9.57
C LYS A 267 -28.30 -8.56 -9.08
#